data_AF-A0A2T2T400-F1
#
_entry.id   AF-A0A2T2T400-F1
#
_cell.length_a   1.000
_cell.length_b   1.000
_cell.length_c   1.000
_cell.angle_alpha   90.00
_cell.angle_beta   90.00
_cell.angle_gamma   90.00
#
_symmetry.space_group_name_H-M   'P 1'
#
loop_
_entity.id
_entity.type
_entity.pdbx_description
1 polymer ?
#
loop_
_entity_poly.entity_id
_entity_poly.type
_entity_poly.pdbx_seq_one_letter_code
_entity_poly.pdbx_strand_id
1 'polypeptide(L)'
;MDADEKGLRHLRDGTVRLPGCTGTLVSPDGLVLTAARCVRPFLSARMHGADPESFVAERQADEQSLAGLHVDRLVETETVTDLVEQKGREAVRERMQSGAGRDQHVEIVLEEQGDRYVAYTYHRSEDVRLAFYPDRDVTLAGRLGQPLTYPQHAWDVAVLRVYQDSVPLSTPSHLSIRRTGVRPGDPVFGTGYPAKTRRGETHKQLAFQRDLHLPVELSLAANW
;
A
#
# COMPACT_ATOMS: atom_id res chain seq x y z
N MET A 1 21.51 -4.28 5.85
CA MET A 1 20.92 -3.06 6.40
C MET A 1 20.81 -3.28 7.87
N ASP A 2 21.38 -2.40 8.67
CA ASP A 2 21.32 -2.50 10.12
C ASP A 2 19.95 -2.01 10.60
N ALA A 3 19.41 -2.59 11.67
CA ALA A 3 18.13 -2.19 12.26
C ALA A 3 18.29 -0.92 13.12
N ASP A 4 18.95 0.09 12.56
CA ASP A 4 19.18 1.39 13.16
C ASP A 4 18.21 2.44 12.58
N GLU A 5 18.28 3.66 13.09
CA GLU A 5 17.40 4.75 12.67
C GLU A 5 17.54 5.07 11.18
N LYS A 6 18.73 4.90 10.61
CA LYS A 6 18.99 5.12 9.19
C LYS A 6 18.35 4.03 8.33
N GLY A 7 18.45 2.78 8.74
CA GLY A 7 17.78 1.64 8.10
C GLY A 7 16.26 1.80 8.13
N LEU A 8 15.69 2.18 9.27
CA LEU A 8 14.25 2.44 9.39
C LEU A 8 13.78 3.59 8.50
N ARG A 9 14.53 4.71 8.45
CA ARG A 9 14.24 5.81 7.53
C ARG A 9 14.29 5.35 6.07
N HIS A 10 15.31 4.60 5.68
CA HIS A 10 15.42 4.10 4.31
C HIS A 10 14.28 3.14 3.94
N LEU A 11 13.88 2.25 4.85
CA LEU A 11 12.71 1.39 4.66
C LEU A 11 11.43 2.21 4.49
N ARG A 12 11.21 3.20 5.35
CA ARG A 12 10.06 4.10 5.28
C ARG A 12 10.03 4.86 3.95
N ASP A 13 11.14 5.46 3.55
CA ASP A 13 11.22 6.29 2.34
C ASP A 13 11.05 5.44 1.06
N GLY A 14 11.46 4.18 1.10
CA GLY A 14 11.24 3.20 0.02
C GLY A 14 9.86 2.53 0.03
N THR A 15 9.01 2.77 1.04
CA THR A 15 7.68 2.15 1.18
C THR A 15 6.60 3.16 0.84
N VAL A 16 5.70 2.80 -0.08
CA VAL A 16 4.64 3.69 -0.56
C VAL A 16 3.25 3.07 -0.35
N ARG A 17 2.24 3.91 -0.17
CA ARG A 17 0.85 3.50 0.04
C ARG A 17 0.08 3.58 -1.28
N LEU A 18 -0.68 2.53 -1.57
CA LEU A 18 -1.68 2.49 -2.62
C LEU A 18 -3.06 2.35 -1.95
N PRO A 19 -4.18 2.62 -2.64
CA PRO A 19 -5.52 2.38 -2.09
C PRO A 19 -5.67 0.93 -1.58
N GLY A 20 -5.77 0.77 -0.26
CA GLY A 20 -5.90 -0.55 0.40
C GLY A 20 -4.66 -1.45 0.31
N CYS A 21 -3.52 -0.93 -0.18
CA CYS A 21 -2.35 -1.72 -0.49
C CYS A 21 -1.04 -1.01 -0.14
N THR A 22 0.05 -1.77 -0.18
CA THR A 22 1.42 -1.26 -0.01
C THR A 22 2.21 -1.54 -1.28
N GLY A 23 3.14 -0.66 -1.61
CA GLY A 23 4.13 -0.84 -2.65
C GLY A 23 5.53 -0.48 -2.16
N THR A 24 6.53 -0.84 -2.96
CA THR A 24 7.93 -0.62 -2.64
C THR A 24 8.64 -0.02 -3.84
N LEU A 25 9.30 1.12 -3.65
CA LEU A 25 10.19 1.70 -4.63
C LEU A 25 11.43 0.83 -4.79
N VAL A 26 11.76 0.45 -6.03
CA VAL A 26 12.88 -0.47 -6.33
C VAL A 26 13.88 0.07 -7.34
N SER A 27 13.76 1.33 -7.74
CA SER A 27 14.65 1.97 -8.70
C SER A 27 14.78 3.48 -8.43
N PRO A 28 15.80 4.16 -9.00
CA PRO A 28 15.96 5.61 -8.88
C PRO A 28 14.98 6.42 -9.74
N ASP A 29 14.24 5.77 -10.64
CA ASP A 29 13.33 6.33 -11.63
C ASP A 29 11.88 5.89 -11.39
N GLY A 30 11.50 5.69 -10.13
CA GLY A 30 10.11 5.57 -9.71
C GLY A 30 9.45 4.21 -9.94
N LEU A 31 10.19 3.13 -10.20
CA LEU A 31 9.60 1.79 -10.27
C LEU A 31 9.10 1.36 -8.89
N VAL A 32 7.88 0.84 -8.85
CA VAL A 32 7.20 0.33 -7.65
C VAL A 32 6.83 -1.13 -7.87
N LEU A 33 7.23 -1.99 -6.94
CA LEU A 33 6.68 -3.34 -6.80
C LEU A 33 5.46 -3.33 -5.89
N THR A 34 4.40 -4.02 -6.28
CA THR A 34 3.23 -4.28 -5.43
C THR A 34 2.61 -5.63 -5.80
N ALA A 35 1.54 -6.04 -5.13
CA ALA A 35 0.81 -7.24 -5.50
C ALA A 35 -0.09 -6.96 -6.72
N ALA A 36 -0.22 -7.92 -7.65
CA ALA A 36 -1.07 -7.77 -8.83
C ALA A 36 -2.55 -7.55 -8.44
N ARG A 37 -3.02 -8.17 -7.35
CA ARG A 37 -4.36 -7.90 -6.78
C ARG A 37 -4.59 -6.43 -6.41
N CYS A 38 -3.56 -5.65 -6.11
CA CYS A 38 -3.67 -4.22 -5.81
C CYS A 38 -3.89 -3.37 -7.06
N VAL A 39 -3.47 -3.87 -8.22
CA VAL A 39 -3.58 -3.18 -9.51
C VAL A 39 -4.86 -3.56 -10.24
N ARG A 40 -5.32 -4.80 -10.08
CA ARG A 40 -6.49 -5.39 -10.76
C ARG A 40 -7.74 -4.50 -10.80
N PRO A 41 -8.15 -3.80 -9.71
CA PRO A 41 -9.32 -2.92 -9.75
C PRO A 41 -9.21 -1.73 -10.69
N PHE A 42 -7.98 -1.35 -11.09
CA PHE A 42 -7.67 -0.17 -11.90
C PHE A 42 -7.38 -0.50 -13.37
N LEU A 43 -7.39 -1.79 -13.73
CA LEU A 43 -7.20 -2.21 -15.12
C LEU A 43 -8.44 -1.86 -15.94
N SER A 44 -8.29 -1.02 -16.97
CA SER A 44 -9.42 -0.59 -17.80
C SER A 44 -9.94 -1.72 -18.70
N ALA A 45 -11.22 -1.68 -19.11
CA ALA A 45 -11.78 -2.66 -20.06
C ALA A 45 -11.02 -2.69 -21.42
N ARG A 46 -10.32 -1.61 -21.78
CA ARG A 46 -9.48 -1.54 -22.99
C ARG A 46 -8.20 -2.36 -22.85
N MET A 47 -7.73 -2.60 -21.62
CA MET A 47 -6.73 -3.62 -21.32
C MET A 47 -7.32 -5.04 -21.38
N HIS A 48 -8.61 -5.18 -21.11
CA HIS A 48 -9.36 -6.44 -21.13
C HIS A 48 -9.99 -6.77 -22.50
N GLY A 49 -9.64 -6.04 -23.56
CA GLY A 49 -10.41 -6.04 -24.82
C GLY A 49 -9.88 -6.92 -25.95
N ALA A 50 -8.68 -7.49 -25.83
CA ALA A 50 -8.06 -8.28 -26.91
C ALA A 50 -6.99 -9.31 -26.45
N ASP A 51 -6.98 -9.65 -25.15
CA ASP A 51 -6.13 -10.62 -24.43
C ASP A 51 -4.65 -10.73 -24.86
N PRO A 52 -3.76 -10.36 -23.94
CA PRO A 52 -3.55 -11.32 -22.88
C PRO A 52 -3.87 -10.74 -21.51
N GLU A 53 -4.23 -11.61 -20.57
CA GLU A 53 -4.43 -11.33 -19.14
C GLU A 53 -3.15 -10.83 -18.43
N SER A 54 -2.14 -10.44 -19.22
CA SER A 54 -0.79 -10.03 -18.86
C SER A 54 -0.39 -8.79 -19.68
N PHE A 55 0.51 -7.97 -19.13
CA PHE A 55 1.03 -6.78 -19.75
C PHE A 55 2.53 -6.66 -19.46
N VAL A 56 3.31 -6.29 -20.47
CA VAL A 56 4.73 -5.95 -20.32
C VAL A 56 5.02 -4.74 -21.21
N ALA A 57 5.52 -3.66 -20.61
CA ALA A 57 6.05 -2.52 -21.36
C ALA A 57 7.50 -2.82 -21.75
N GLU A 58 7.78 -2.99 -23.04
CA GLU A 58 9.16 -3.18 -23.52
C GLU A 58 10.00 -1.91 -23.35
N ARG A 59 9.35 -0.74 -23.46
CA ARG A 59 9.97 0.55 -23.23
C ARG A 59 9.12 1.35 -22.27
N GLN A 60 9.77 2.29 -21.58
CA GLN A 60 9.09 3.21 -20.68
C GLN A 60 7.94 3.99 -21.37
N ALA A 61 8.07 4.31 -22.65
CA ALA A 61 7.02 4.99 -23.42
C ALA A 61 5.78 4.11 -23.69
N ASP A 62 5.90 2.79 -23.54
CA ASP A 62 4.80 1.84 -23.75
C ASP A 62 4.00 1.58 -22.45
N GLU A 63 4.44 2.14 -21.31
CA GLU A 63 3.77 2.03 -20.02
C GLU A 63 2.36 2.65 -20.05
N GLN A 64 1.38 1.95 -19.48
CA GLN A 64 -0.03 2.34 -19.56
C GLN A 64 -0.51 3.04 -18.29
N SER A 65 -1.11 4.22 -18.41
CA SER A 65 -1.69 4.94 -17.26
C SER A 65 -2.86 4.17 -16.64
N LEU A 66 -2.90 4.11 -15.31
CA LEU A 66 -3.95 3.46 -14.54
C LEU A 66 -4.84 4.51 -13.87
N ALA A 67 -5.97 4.80 -14.51
CA ALA A 67 -6.91 5.80 -14.02
C ALA A 67 -7.41 5.46 -12.60
N GLY A 68 -7.37 6.46 -11.70
CA GLY A 68 -7.83 6.33 -10.31
C GLY A 68 -6.81 5.69 -9.36
N LEU A 69 -5.72 5.10 -9.87
CA LEU A 69 -4.63 4.63 -9.03
C LEU A 69 -3.71 5.81 -8.69
N HIS A 70 -3.38 5.93 -7.40
CA HIS A 70 -2.39 6.89 -6.91
C HIS A 70 -1.41 6.21 -5.97
N VAL A 71 -0.26 6.84 -5.79
CA VAL A 71 0.78 6.43 -4.85
C VAL A 71 1.01 7.55 -3.85
N ASP A 72 0.84 7.26 -2.57
CA ASP A 72 1.14 8.18 -1.47
C ASP A 72 2.49 7.80 -0.86
N ARG A 73 3.43 8.77 -0.84
CA ARG A 73 4.73 8.62 -0.17
C ARG A 73 4.75 9.44 1.11
N LEU A 74 5.10 8.82 2.23
CA LEU A 74 5.20 9.51 3.51
C LEU A 74 6.34 10.55 3.46
N VAL A 75 6.01 11.80 3.77
CA VAL A 75 6.95 12.92 3.81
C VAL A 75 7.31 13.25 5.25
N GLU A 76 6.31 13.35 6.11
CA GLU A 76 6.49 13.83 7.48
C GLU A 76 5.53 13.14 8.44
N THR A 77 5.96 13.04 9.70
CA THR A 77 5.18 12.50 10.80
C THR A 77 5.38 13.39 12.02
N GLU A 78 4.30 13.93 12.56
CA GLU A 78 4.32 14.85 13.70
C GLU A 78 3.33 14.40 14.77
N THR A 79 3.75 14.39 16.04
CA THR A 79 2.82 14.18 17.16
C THR A 79 2.08 15.48 17.45
N VAL A 80 0.75 15.45 17.37
CA VAL A 80 -0.12 16.64 17.45
C VAL A 80 -1.16 16.54 18.57
N THR A 81 -0.97 15.65 19.55
CA THR A 81 -1.90 15.39 20.66
C THR A 81 -2.37 16.67 21.34
N ASP A 82 -1.45 17.48 21.87
CA ASP A 82 -1.78 18.70 22.61
C ASP A 82 -2.56 19.70 21.75
N LEU A 83 -2.21 19.81 20.46
CA LEU A 83 -2.90 20.69 19.52
C LEU A 83 -4.33 20.22 19.26
N VAL A 84 -4.52 18.91 19.10
CA VAL A 84 -5.84 18.29 18.87
C VAL A 84 -6.71 18.43 20.12
N GLU A 85 -6.16 18.26 21.31
CA GLU A 85 -6.89 18.46 22.58
C GLU A 85 -7.33 19.91 22.77
N GLN A 86 -6.50 20.88 22.38
CA GLN A 86 -6.81 22.30 22.52
C GLN A 86 -7.77 22.84 21.47
N LYS A 87 -7.63 22.41 20.21
CA LYS A 87 -8.31 23.05 19.06
C LYS A 87 -9.29 22.15 18.32
N GLY A 88 -9.29 20.85 18.62
CA GLY A 88 -10.04 19.84 17.90
C GLY A 88 -9.30 19.33 16.66
N ARG A 89 -9.48 18.03 16.38
CA ARG A 89 -8.78 17.30 15.30
C ARG A 89 -8.92 17.95 13.93
N GLU A 90 -10.13 18.39 13.59
CA GLU A 90 -10.42 18.91 12.26
C GLU A 90 -9.74 20.26 12.01
N ALA A 91 -9.79 21.17 12.98
CA ALA A 91 -9.14 22.47 12.87
C ALA A 91 -7.61 22.34 12.76
N VAL A 92 -7.00 21.38 13.47
CA VAL A 92 -5.56 21.09 13.34
C VAL A 92 -5.26 20.53 11.95
N ARG A 93 -6.07 19.60 11.44
CA ARG A 93 -5.91 19.01 10.11
C ARG A 93 -5.98 20.07 9.03
N GLU A 94 -6.99 20.94 9.05
CA GLU A 94 -7.15 22.03 8.08
C GLU A 94 -5.98 23.01 8.13
N ARG A 95 -5.53 23.38 9.33
CA ARG A 95 -4.36 24.25 9.50
C ARG A 95 -3.11 23.63 8.88
N MET A 96 -2.80 22.38 9.19
CA MET A 96 -1.63 21.70 8.64
C MET A 96 -1.74 21.51 7.13
N GLN A 97 -2.93 21.13 6.64
CA GLN A 97 -3.20 20.99 5.21
C GLN A 97 -3.00 22.30 4.45
N SER A 98 -3.34 23.45 5.05
CA SER A 98 -3.13 24.77 4.43
C SER A 98 -1.65 25.17 4.27
N GLY A 99 -0.76 24.59 5.09
CA GLY A 99 0.68 24.76 4.99
C GLY A 99 1.39 23.71 4.14
N ALA A 100 0.68 22.66 3.71
CA ALA A 100 1.24 21.57 2.92
C ALA A 100 1.38 21.97 1.43
N GLY A 101 2.29 21.30 0.72
CA GLY A 101 2.45 21.49 -0.72
C GLY A 101 1.21 21.10 -1.53
N ARG A 102 1.12 21.57 -2.80
CA ARG A 102 -0.03 21.32 -3.69
C ARG A 102 -0.38 19.84 -3.82
N ASP A 103 0.64 18.99 -3.93
CA ASP A 103 0.49 17.55 -4.16
C ASP A 103 0.60 16.78 -2.83
N GLN A 104 0.38 17.45 -1.69
CA GLN A 104 0.46 16.85 -0.36
C GLN A 104 -0.90 16.80 0.35
N HIS A 105 -1.10 15.73 1.12
CA HIS A 105 -2.29 15.56 1.96
C HIS A 105 -1.91 15.20 3.39
N VAL A 106 -2.60 15.81 4.35
CA VAL A 106 -2.41 15.59 5.79
C VAL A 106 -3.54 14.76 6.37
N GLU A 107 -3.17 13.64 7.00
CA GLU A 107 -4.05 12.76 7.74
C GLU A 107 -3.70 12.79 9.23
N ILE A 108 -4.67 13.12 10.10
CA ILE A 108 -4.50 12.99 11.55
C ILE A 108 -5.17 11.70 12.01
N VAL A 109 -4.40 10.83 12.66
CA VAL A 109 -4.85 9.52 13.15
C VAL A 109 -4.63 9.46 14.66
N LEU A 110 -5.61 8.90 15.37
CA LEU A 110 -5.43 8.43 16.75
C LEU A 110 -4.77 7.05 16.67
N GLU A 111 -3.55 6.90 17.17
CA GLU A 111 -2.84 5.61 17.13
C GLU A 111 -3.56 4.55 17.98
N GLU A 112 -3.33 3.27 17.70
CA GLU A 112 -4.13 2.14 18.21
C GLU A 112 -4.23 2.04 19.75
N GLN A 113 -3.31 2.67 20.50
CA GLN A 113 -3.39 2.72 21.96
C GLN A 113 -4.23 3.88 22.51
N GLY A 114 -4.73 4.74 21.63
CA GLY A 114 -5.70 5.79 21.96
C GLY A 114 -5.12 6.97 22.74
N ASP A 115 -3.81 7.03 22.94
CA ASP A 115 -3.11 8.01 23.76
C ASP A 115 -2.44 9.13 22.96
N ARG A 116 -2.28 8.95 21.65
CA ARG A 116 -1.53 9.88 20.81
C ARG A 116 -2.19 10.16 19.46
N TYR A 117 -2.33 11.45 19.14
CA TYR A 117 -2.67 11.88 17.79
C TYR A 117 -1.39 12.14 16.99
N VAL A 118 -1.31 11.55 15.80
CA VAL A 118 -0.19 11.73 14.88
C VAL A 118 -0.71 12.25 13.55
N ALA A 119 -0.09 13.31 13.05
CA ALA A 119 -0.28 13.84 11.72
C ALA A 119 0.72 13.20 10.76
N TYR A 120 0.22 12.63 9.68
CA TYR A 120 1.01 12.10 8.57
C TYR A 120 0.81 12.99 7.35
N THR A 121 1.90 13.53 6.81
CA THR A 121 1.88 14.26 5.55
C THR A 121 2.38 13.34 4.44
N TYR A 122 1.54 13.10 3.44
CA TYR A 122 1.87 12.30 2.27
C TYR A 122 2.05 13.20 1.05
N HIS A 123 2.98 12.86 0.18
CA HIS A 123 3.01 13.35 -1.19
C HIS A 123 2.27 12.36 -2.09
N ARG A 124 1.21 12.81 -2.76
CA ARG A 124 0.39 12.00 -3.66
C ARG A 124 0.86 12.17 -5.10
N SER A 125 1.10 11.05 -5.76
CA SER A 125 1.34 10.98 -7.20
C SER A 125 0.18 10.28 -7.88
N GLU A 126 -0.47 10.97 -8.82
CA GLU A 126 -1.64 10.46 -9.55
C GLU A 126 -1.29 9.92 -10.94
N ASP A 127 -0.15 10.30 -11.53
CA ASP A 127 0.37 9.69 -12.75
C ASP A 127 1.11 8.40 -12.40
N VAL A 128 0.35 7.31 -12.31
CA VAL A 128 0.86 5.96 -12.06
C VAL A 128 0.61 5.10 -13.28
N ARG A 129 1.68 4.50 -13.81
CA ARG A 129 1.63 3.70 -15.04
C ARG A 129 2.03 2.26 -14.76
N LEU A 130 1.39 1.34 -15.45
CA LEU A 130 1.70 -0.06 -15.44
C LEU A 130 2.90 -0.33 -16.34
N ALA A 131 3.91 -1.03 -15.79
CA ALA A 131 5.07 -1.50 -16.53
C ALA A 131 5.05 -3.03 -16.71
N PHE A 132 4.51 -3.76 -15.73
CA PHE A 132 4.37 -5.21 -15.80
C PHE A 132 3.16 -5.70 -14.99
N TYR A 133 2.41 -6.63 -15.57
CA TYR A 133 1.34 -7.36 -14.93
C TYR A 133 1.33 -8.80 -15.46
N PRO A 134 1.47 -9.83 -14.62
CA PRO A 134 1.49 -11.20 -15.07
C PRO A 134 0.08 -11.70 -15.41
N ASP A 135 0.04 -12.78 -16.18
CA ASP A 135 -1.19 -13.49 -16.50
C ASP A 135 -1.95 -13.90 -15.23
N ARG A 136 -3.29 -13.89 -15.28
CA ARG A 136 -4.11 -14.17 -14.12
C ARG A 136 -3.84 -15.58 -13.59
N ASP A 137 -3.64 -16.56 -14.46
CA ASP A 137 -3.35 -17.95 -14.06
C ASP A 137 -2.05 -18.05 -13.27
N VAL A 138 -1.08 -17.17 -13.55
CA VAL A 138 0.17 -17.07 -12.78
C VAL A 138 -0.08 -16.43 -11.41
N THR A 139 -0.93 -15.39 -11.34
CA THR A 139 -1.28 -14.75 -10.06
C THR A 139 -2.15 -15.62 -9.16
N LEU A 140 -2.83 -16.62 -9.70
CA LEU A 140 -3.75 -17.50 -8.99
C LEU A 140 -3.29 -18.97 -9.00
N ALA A 141 -2.06 -19.23 -9.41
CA ALA A 141 -1.49 -20.57 -9.43
C ALA A 141 -1.50 -21.19 -8.02
N GLY A 142 -2.09 -22.38 -7.87
CA GLY A 142 -2.23 -23.05 -6.57
C GLY A 142 -3.65 -23.47 -6.17
N ARG A 143 -4.62 -23.34 -7.08
CA ARG A 143 -6.09 -23.61 -6.99
C ARG A 143 -6.91 -22.36 -6.67
N LEU A 144 -7.91 -22.16 -7.53
CA LEU A 144 -9.02 -21.22 -7.35
C LEU A 144 -9.67 -21.42 -5.98
N GLY A 145 -9.63 -20.39 -5.13
CA GLY A 145 -10.53 -20.27 -3.97
C GLY A 145 -9.93 -20.53 -2.58
N GLN A 146 -8.61 -20.60 -2.40
CA GLN A 146 -8.02 -20.72 -1.06
C GLN A 146 -7.00 -19.59 -0.78
N PRO A 147 -7.47 -18.36 -0.48
CA PRO A 147 -6.59 -17.21 -0.22
C PRO A 147 -5.70 -17.34 1.04
N LEU A 148 -5.73 -18.46 1.76
CA LEU A 148 -5.07 -18.66 3.05
C LEU A 148 -4.44 -20.06 3.21
N THR A 149 -3.89 -20.64 2.14
CA THR A 149 -3.24 -21.97 2.18
C THR A 149 -1.74 -21.92 2.01
N TYR A 150 -1.07 -22.94 2.54
CA TYR A 150 0.33 -23.24 2.32
C TYR A 150 0.47 -24.74 1.99
N PRO A 151 1.27 -25.17 0.99
CA PRO A 151 2.15 -24.35 0.15
C PRO A 151 1.39 -23.49 -0.88
N GLN A 152 1.97 -22.35 -1.24
CA GLN A 152 1.42 -21.41 -2.23
C GLN A 152 2.42 -21.23 -3.38
N HIS A 153 1.90 -21.21 -4.61
CA HIS A 153 2.72 -21.09 -5.83
C HIS A 153 2.33 -19.89 -6.70
N ALA A 154 1.38 -19.09 -6.23
CA ALA A 154 0.92 -17.87 -6.88
C ALA A 154 2.05 -16.83 -6.93
N TRP A 155 2.30 -16.28 -8.12
CA TRP A 155 3.21 -15.15 -8.27
C TRP A 155 2.39 -13.85 -8.41
N ASP A 156 1.96 -13.34 -7.26
CA ASP A 156 1.12 -12.14 -7.17
C ASP A 156 1.99 -10.88 -7.06
N VAL A 157 2.54 -10.45 -8.20
CA VAL A 157 3.41 -9.27 -8.32
C VAL A 157 2.99 -8.43 -9.52
N ALA A 158 2.98 -7.11 -9.38
CA ALA A 158 2.91 -6.16 -10.48
C ALA A 158 4.00 -5.11 -10.33
N VAL A 159 4.42 -4.54 -11.47
CA VAL A 159 5.38 -3.43 -11.51
C VAL A 159 4.69 -2.20 -12.08
N LEU A 160 4.77 -1.12 -11.31
CA LEU A 160 4.28 0.19 -11.68
C LEU A 160 5.47 1.14 -11.83
N ARG A 161 5.24 2.27 -12.48
CA ARG A 161 6.13 3.43 -12.42
C ARG A 161 5.34 4.66 -12.05
N VAL A 162 5.89 5.44 -11.12
CA VAL A 162 5.31 6.71 -10.69
C VAL A 162 5.95 7.85 -11.49
N TYR A 163 5.12 8.80 -11.91
CA TYR A 163 5.52 9.98 -12.65
C TYR A 163 5.10 11.25 -11.92
N GLN A 164 5.83 12.32 -12.19
CA GLN A 164 5.46 13.68 -11.84
C GLN A 164 5.67 14.56 -13.06
N ASP A 165 4.65 15.33 -13.43
CA ASP A 165 4.65 16.17 -14.63
C ASP A 165 5.07 15.40 -15.90
N SER A 166 4.59 14.16 -16.04
CA SER A 166 4.92 13.22 -17.14
C SER A 166 6.38 12.78 -17.24
N VAL A 167 7.21 13.06 -16.22
CA VAL A 167 8.59 12.55 -16.09
C VAL A 167 8.64 11.50 -14.97
N PRO A 168 9.42 10.40 -15.11
CA PRO A 168 9.58 9.45 -14.02
C PRO A 168 10.00 10.13 -12.72
N LEU A 169 9.34 9.75 -11.63
CA LEU A 169 9.62 10.31 -10.32
C LEU A 169 11.05 9.91 -9.90
N SER A 170 11.87 10.90 -9.56
CA SER A 170 13.21 10.66 -9.01
C SER A 170 13.12 10.12 -7.58
N THR A 171 13.60 8.90 -7.37
CA THR A 171 13.47 8.16 -6.11
C THR A 171 14.84 7.69 -5.59
N PRO A 172 15.68 8.61 -5.08
CA PRO A 172 17.02 8.26 -4.60
C PRO A 172 16.99 7.30 -3.40
N SER A 173 15.93 7.33 -2.60
CA SER A 173 15.68 6.40 -1.48
C SER A 173 14.77 5.24 -1.92
N HIS A 174 15.30 4.30 -2.69
CA HIS A 174 14.61 3.06 -3.09
C HIS A 174 15.28 1.82 -2.49
N LEU A 175 14.53 0.73 -2.36
CA LEU A 175 15.04 -0.55 -1.88
C LEU A 175 15.68 -1.33 -3.03
N SER A 176 16.73 -2.10 -2.72
CA SER A 176 17.37 -2.98 -3.70
C SER A 176 16.78 -4.39 -3.65
N ILE A 177 16.50 -4.96 -4.82
CA ILE A 177 16.05 -6.36 -4.92
C ILE A 177 17.24 -7.29 -4.64
N ARG A 178 17.11 -8.14 -3.63
CA ARG A 178 18.08 -9.20 -3.34
C ARG A 178 18.02 -10.26 -4.45
N ARG A 179 19.15 -10.52 -5.11
CA ARG A 179 19.25 -11.54 -6.18
C ARG A 179 19.50 -12.97 -5.67
N THR A 180 19.79 -13.12 -4.38
CA THR A 180 19.97 -14.41 -3.71
C THR A 180 18.71 -14.79 -2.95
N GLY A 181 18.31 -16.06 -3.03
CA GLY A 181 17.13 -16.57 -2.34
C GLY A 181 17.26 -16.48 -0.81
N VAL A 182 16.10 -16.37 -0.15
CA VAL A 182 15.98 -16.48 1.31
C VAL A 182 16.31 -17.90 1.79
N ARG A 183 16.92 -18.02 2.96
CA ARG A 183 17.21 -19.31 3.60
C ARG A 183 16.43 -19.43 4.92
N PRO A 184 16.11 -20.66 5.38
CA PRO A 184 15.56 -20.84 6.72
C PRO A 184 16.45 -20.17 7.77
N GLY A 185 15.84 -19.35 8.62
CA GLY A 185 16.54 -18.57 9.65
C GLY A 185 16.99 -17.17 9.22
N ASP A 186 16.87 -16.79 7.95
CA ASP A 186 17.12 -15.40 7.52
C ASP A 186 16.09 -14.46 8.20
N PRO A 187 16.51 -13.32 8.78
CA PRO A 187 15.57 -12.35 9.32
C PRO A 187 14.80 -11.66 8.18
N VAL A 188 13.47 -11.55 8.35
CA VAL A 188 12.57 -10.91 7.40
C VAL A 188 11.76 -9.83 8.11
N PHE A 189 11.72 -8.65 7.53
CA PHE A 189 10.95 -7.52 8.02
C PHE A 189 9.97 -7.08 6.94
N GLY A 190 8.72 -6.82 7.33
CA GLY A 190 7.69 -6.26 6.46
C GLY A 190 7.38 -4.83 6.88
N THR A 191 7.35 -3.92 5.91
CA THR A 191 6.87 -2.54 6.08
C THR A 191 5.62 -2.34 5.25
N GLY A 192 4.74 -1.45 5.70
CA GLY A 192 3.54 -1.13 4.95
C GLY A 192 2.48 -0.42 5.76
N TYR A 193 1.27 -0.44 5.22
CA TYR A 193 0.12 0.29 5.72
C TYR A 193 -0.98 -0.72 6.10
N PRO A 194 -0.86 -1.38 7.27
CA PRO A 194 -1.82 -2.38 7.69
C PRO A 194 -3.18 -1.74 7.98
N ALA A 195 -4.25 -2.50 7.73
CA ALA A 195 -5.57 -2.15 8.25
C ALA A 195 -5.57 -2.18 9.78
N LYS A 196 -6.58 -1.53 10.37
CA LYS A 196 -6.77 -1.52 11.84
C LYS A 196 -6.85 -2.95 12.38
N THR A 197 -6.19 -3.18 13.50
CA THR A 197 -6.31 -4.41 14.26
C THR A 197 -7.31 -4.25 15.40
N ARG A 198 -7.70 -5.37 15.98
CA ARG A 198 -8.62 -5.43 17.12
C ARG A 198 -7.93 -5.98 18.38
N ARG A 199 -6.60 -5.82 18.47
CA ARG A 199 -5.79 -6.39 19.56
C ARG A 199 -6.15 -5.84 20.94
N GLY A 200 -6.71 -4.62 21.00
CA GLY A 200 -7.17 -3.99 22.23
C GLY A 200 -8.62 -4.33 22.63
N GLU A 201 -9.33 -5.18 21.87
CA GLU A 201 -10.70 -5.55 22.24
C GLU A 201 -10.72 -6.43 23.51
N THR A 202 -11.67 -6.14 24.40
CA THR A 202 -11.94 -6.94 25.60
C THR A 202 -12.51 -8.31 25.25
N HIS A 203 -12.42 -9.26 26.19
CA HIS A 203 -13.07 -10.57 26.05
C HIS A 203 -14.56 -10.47 25.66
N LYS A 204 -15.32 -9.51 26.21
CA LYS A 204 -16.74 -9.33 25.88
C LYS A 204 -16.94 -8.83 24.45
N GLN A 205 -16.08 -7.94 23.96
CA GLN A 205 -16.12 -7.47 22.57
C GLN A 205 -15.78 -8.61 21.61
N LEU A 206 -14.74 -9.39 21.89
CA LEU A 206 -14.38 -10.56 21.09
C LEU A 206 -15.48 -11.63 21.09
N ALA A 207 -16.14 -11.87 22.22
CA ALA A 207 -17.29 -12.78 22.29
C ALA A 207 -18.46 -12.27 21.43
N PHE A 208 -18.76 -10.97 21.47
CA PHE A 208 -19.76 -10.36 20.58
C PHE A 208 -19.39 -10.52 19.09
N GLN A 209 -18.11 -10.30 18.74
CA GLN A 209 -17.63 -10.50 17.37
C GLN A 209 -17.86 -11.94 16.91
N ARG A 210 -17.48 -12.93 17.73
CA ARG A 210 -17.62 -14.36 17.44
C ARG A 210 -19.07 -14.84 17.37
N ASP A 211 -19.88 -14.48 18.36
CA ASP A 211 -21.19 -15.10 18.59
C ASP A 211 -22.31 -14.42 17.80
N LEU A 212 -22.14 -13.16 17.40
CA LEU A 212 -23.18 -12.37 16.75
C LEU A 212 -22.72 -11.72 15.45
N HIS A 213 -21.66 -10.91 15.49
CA HIS A 213 -21.30 -10.08 14.35
C HIS A 213 -20.80 -10.90 13.15
N LEU A 214 -19.77 -11.73 13.34
CA LEU A 214 -19.19 -12.54 12.27
C LEU A 214 -20.18 -13.54 11.66
N PRO A 215 -21.02 -14.27 12.44
CA PRO A 215 -22.04 -15.13 11.86
C PRO A 215 -23.06 -14.39 10.98
N VAL A 216 -23.46 -13.18 11.37
CA VAL A 216 -24.37 -12.34 10.57
C VAL A 216 -23.68 -11.89 9.27
N GLU A 217 -22.44 -11.38 9.35
CA GLU A 217 -21.69 -10.99 8.15
C GLU A 217 -21.49 -12.15 7.19
N LEU A 218 -21.12 -13.35 7.70
CA LEU A 218 -20.99 -14.56 6.90
C LEU A 218 -22.32 -14.97 6.26
N SER A 219 -23.43 -14.88 7.00
CA SER A 219 -24.77 -15.20 6.48
C SER A 219 -25.20 -14.23 5.38
N LEU A 220 -24.87 -12.95 5.50
CA LEU A 220 -25.12 -11.98 4.44
C LEU A 220 -24.25 -12.26 3.21
N ALA A 221 -22.95 -12.48 3.40
CA ALA A 221 -22.04 -12.76 2.29
C ALA A 221 -22.36 -14.06 1.54
N ALA A 222 -22.92 -15.07 2.21
CA ALA A 222 -23.32 -16.34 1.58
C ALA A 222 -24.59 -16.24 0.72
N ASN A 223 -25.39 -15.17 0.88
CA ASN A 223 -26.66 -14.97 0.19
C ASN A 223 -26.58 -13.92 -0.94
N TRP A 224 -25.38 -13.48 -1.30
CA TRP A 224 -25.08 -12.59 -2.43
C TRP A 224 -24.42 -13.38 -3.56
#